data_AF-A0A4Q9Q4M8-F1
#
_entry.id   AF-A0A4Q9Q4M8-F1
#
_cell.length_a   1.000
_cell.length_b   1.000
_cell.length_c   1.000
_cell.angle_alpha   90.00
_cell.angle_beta   90.00
_cell.angle_gamma   90.00
#
_symmetry.space_group_name_H-M   'P 1'
#
loop_
_entity.id
_entity.type
_entity.pdbx_description
1 polymer ?
#
loop_
_entity_poly.entity_id
_entity_poly.type
_entity_poly.pdbx_seq_one_letter_code
_entity_poly.pdbx_strand_id
1 'polypeptide(L)'
;MPLQESPDPATPAWAQDVKSEYLIFFSSRGESGKLWCPDCVAVEDLVKQTFESVEGPSGTIVYVGQRSEWKTPSNPFRSQPWNVQSVPTVVRIRDGARLVEQELGEKLESFIRE
;
A
#
# COMPACT_ATOMS: atom_id res chain seq x y z
N MET A 1 -12.90 11.25 -5.08
CA MET A 1 -11.53 11.03 -4.61
C MET A 1 -11.41 9.53 -4.35
N PRO A 2 -10.88 8.74 -5.30
CA PRO A 2 -10.89 7.28 -5.24
C PRO A 2 -9.85 6.68 -4.29
N LEU A 3 -8.86 7.48 -3.88
CA LEU A 3 -7.78 7.07 -2.99
C LEU A 3 -8.16 7.32 -1.52
N GLN A 4 -8.22 6.26 -0.71
CA GLN A 4 -8.35 6.33 0.73
C GLN A 4 -7.03 6.03 1.44
N GLU A 5 -6.84 6.59 2.63
CA GLU A 5 -5.71 6.27 3.50
C GLU A 5 -6.25 5.65 4.80
N SER A 6 -5.57 4.62 5.29
CA SER A 6 -5.86 4.01 6.57
C SER A 6 -5.42 4.89 7.73
N PRO A 7 -5.95 4.66 8.96
CA PRO A 7 -5.26 5.12 10.16
C PRO A 7 -3.82 4.59 10.19
N ASP A 8 -2.91 5.36 10.80
CA ASP A 8 -1.50 5.00 10.99
C ASP A 8 -1.27 4.69 12.49
N PRO A 9 -1.01 3.43 12.90
CA PRO A 9 -0.95 2.22 12.07
C PRO A 9 -2.32 1.63 11.74
N ALA A 10 -2.41 0.94 10.60
CA ALA A 10 -3.63 0.28 10.17
C ALA A 10 -3.84 -1.04 10.94
N THR A 11 -5.10 -1.41 11.15
CA THR A 11 -5.43 -2.76 11.63
C THR A 11 -5.78 -3.66 10.45
N PRO A 12 -5.49 -4.98 10.51
CA PRO A 12 -5.87 -5.91 9.46
C PRO A 12 -7.40 -5.95 9.25
N ALA A 13 -8.18 -5.85 10.33
CA ALA A 13 -9.64 -5.77 10.22
C ALA A 13 -10.11 -4.59 9.34
N TRP A 14 -9.46 -3.43 9.48
CA TRP A 14 -9.75 -2.27 8.65
C TRP A 14 -9.40 -2.53 7.18
N ALA A 15 -8.20 -3.07 6.91
CA ALA A 15 -7.77 -3.37 5.55
C ALA A 15 -8.65 -4.45 4.87
N GLN A 16 -9.31 -5.33 5.64
CA GLN A 16 -10.27 -6.32 5.12
C GLN A 16 -11.65 -5.72 4.83
N ASP A 17 -12.06 -4.71 5.58
CA ASP A 17 -13.36 -4.06 5.41
C ASP A 17 -13.37 -3.09 4.21
N VAL A 18 -12.19 -2.61 3.83
CA VAL A 18 -11.98 -1.75 2.66
C VAL A 18 -12.42 -2.45 1.37
N LYS A 19 -13.40 -1.84 0.69
CA LYS A 19 -13.88 -2.28 -0.64
C LYS A 19 -13.21 -1.49 -1.76
N SER A 20 -11.88 -1.48 -1.78
CA SER A 20 -11.09 -0.94 -2.89
C SER A 20 -10.65 -2.05 -3.83
N GLU A 21 -10.51 -1.73 -5.11
CA GLU A 21 -9.95 -2.65 -6.11
C GLU A 21 -8.46 -2.88 -5.89
N TYR A 22 -7.76 -1.89 -5.32
CA TYR A 22 -6.34 -1.94 -5.03
C TYR A 22 -6.06 -1.61 -3.57
N LEU A 23 -5.24 -2.44 -2.92
CA LEU A 23 -4.68 -2.17 -1.59
C LEU A 23 -3.19 -1.88 -1.73
N ILE A 24 -2.74 -0.75 -1.19
CA ILE A 24 -1.37 -0.25 -1.28
C ILE A 24 -0.78 -0.29 0.13
N PHE A 25 0.07 -1.26 0.43
CA PHE A 25 0.75 -1.39 1.71
C PHE A 25 1.99 -0.52 1.76
N PHE A 26 1.93 0.54 2.57
CA PHE A 26 3.02 1.49 2.79
C PHE A 26 3.56 1.40 4.20
N SER A 27 4.81 1.82 4.37
CA SER A 27 5.41 2.07 5.69
C SER A 27 4.69 3.21 6.41
N SER A 28 4.51 3.12 7.73
CA SER A 28 4.01 4.25 8.52
C SER A 28 4.90 5.49 8.44
N ARG A 29 4.32 6.63 8.80
CA ARG A 29 5.06 7.88 8.98
C ARG A 29 5.90 7.77 10.26
N GLY A 30 7.20 8.01 10.15
CA GLY A 30 8.10 8.10 11.30
C GLY A 30 7.93 9.41 12.07
N GLU A 31 8.79 9.65 13.06
CA GLU A 31 8.75 10.87 13.90
C GLU A 31 8.88 12.18 13.10
N SER A 32 9.50 12.12 11.92
CA SER A 32 9.63 13.26 11.01
C SER A 32 8.37 13.55 10.17
N GLY A 33 7.28 12.79 10.38
CA GLY A 33 6.03 12.91 9.61
C GLY A 33 6.10 12.37 8.18
N LYS A 34 7.22 11.71 7.81
CA LYS A 34 7.44 11.10 6.49
C LYS A 34 7.51 9.59 6.62
N LEU A 35 7.17 8.88 5.54
CA LEU A 35 7.30 7.44 5.44
C LEU A 35 8.75 7.05 5.76
N TRP A 36 8.95 6.08 6.66
CA TRP A 36 10.31 5.68 7.06
C TRP A 36 11.04 4.86 5.97
N CYS A 37 10.30 4.38 4.96
CA CYS A 37 10.85 3.66 3.81
C CYS A 37 11.08 4.64 2.64
N PRO A 38 12.32 4.75 2.12
CA PRO A 38 12.63 5.65 1.01
C PRO A 38 11.90 5.27 -0.28
N ASP A 39 11.72 3.98 -0.54
CA ASP A 39 10.99 3.51 -1.73
C ASP A 39 9.52 3.91 -1.68
N CYS A 40 8.88 3.81 -0.50
CA CYS A 40 7.51 4.27 -0.30
C CYS A 40 7.37 5.78 -0.59
N VAL A 41 8.34 6.60 -0.18
CA VAL A 41 8.33 8.06 -0.48
C VAL A 41 8.44 8.31 -1.97
N ALA A 42 9.33 7.59 -2.66
CA ALA A 42 9.55 7.76 -4.10
C ALA A 42 8.30 7.45 -4.93
N VAL A 43 7.49 6.47 -4.48
CA VAL A 43 6.28 6.05 -5.20
C VAL A 43 4.99 6.68 -4.67
N GLU A 44 5.03 7.39 -3.54
CA GLU A 44 3.84 8.01 -2.94
C GLU A 44 3.17 9.00 -3.90
N ASP A 45 3.97 9.88 -4.51
CA ASP A 45 3.48 10.82 -5.52
C ASP A 45 2.91 10.12 -6.75
N LEU A 46 3.56 9.03 -7.21
CA LEU A 46 3.10 8.25 -8.37
C LEU A 46 1.76 7.56 -8.08
N VAL A 47 1.63 6.94 -6.90
CA VAL A 47 0.38 6.34 -6.42
C VAL A 47 -0.71 7.40 -6.34
N LYS A 48 -0.45 8.53 -5.68
CA LYS A 48 -1.43 9.61 -5.58
C LYS A 48 -1.88 10.09 -6.95
N GLN A 49 -0.96 10.40 -7.87
CA GLN A 49 -1.32 10.83 -9.22
C GLN A 49 -2.16 9.80 -9.98
N THR A 50 -1.84 8.50 -9.82
CA THR A 50 -2.54 7.44 -10.55
C THR A 50 -3.93 7.16 -9.98
N PHE A 51 -4.09 7.11 -8.65
CA PHE A 51 -5.35 6.78 -7.99
C PHE A 51 -6.24 8.00 -7.69
N GLU A 52 -5.69 9.22 -7.61
CA GLU A 52 -6.48 10.45 -7.47
C GLU A 52 -7.07 10.94 -8.80
N SER A 53 -6.60 10.37 -9.92
CA SER A 53 -7.18 10.64 -11.24
C SER A 53 -8.69 10.32 -11.25
N VAL A 54 -9.49 11.18 -11.89
CA VAL A 54 -10.97 11.08 -11.90
C VAL A 54 -11.47 9.77 -12.50
N GLU A 55 -10.71 9.20 -13.44
CA GLU A 55 -10.95 7.91 -14.08
C GLU A 55 -10.10 6.78 -13.48
N GLY A 56 -9.34 7.06 -12.42
CA GLY A 56 -8.48 6.10 -11.75
C GLY A 56 -9.29 5.07 -10.94
N PRO A 57 -8.77 3.85 -10.75
CA PRO A 57 -9.45 2.83 -9.98
C PRO A 57 -9.50 3.20 -8.49
N SER A 58 -10.33 2.48 -7.74
CA SER A 58 -10.39 2.65 -6.29
C SER A 58 -9.14 2.06 -5.60
N GLY A 59 -8.41 2.90 -4.87
CA GLY A 59 -7.17 2.53 -4.18
C GLY A 59 -7.26 2.84 -2.70
N THR A 60 -6.66 2.00 -1.86
CA THR A 60 -6.51 2.30 -0.43
C THR A 60 -5.08 2.09 0.03
N ILE A 61 -4.49 3.13 0.61
CA ILE A 61 -3.20 3.07 1.28
C ILE A 61 -3.39 2.52 2.70
N VAL A 62 -2.63 1.48 3.02
CA VAL A 62 -2.63 0.77 4.30
C VAL A 62 -1.26 0.95 4.94
N TYR A 63 -1.21 1.63 6.08
CA TYR A 63 0.01 1.83 6.85
C TYR A 63 0.32 0.59 7.71
N VAL A 64 1.41 -0.11 7.41
CA VAL A 64 1.76 -1.39 8.05
C VAL A 64 2.35 -1.27 9.46
N GLY A 65 2.57 -0.05 9.94
CA GLY A 65 3.23 0.23 11.21
C GLY A 65 4.67 0.73 11.08
N GLN A 66 5.27 0.95 12.24
CA GLN A 66 6.65 1.41 12.34
C GLN A 66 7.64 0.32 11.90
N ARG A 67 8.86 0.71 11.53
CA ARG A 67 9.90 -0.22 11.06
C ARG A 67 10.16 -1.38 12.02
N SER A 68 10.09 -1.12 13.33
CA SER A 68 10.25 -2.12 14.39
C SER A 68 9.12 -3.16 14.37
N GLU A 69 7.87 -2.72 14.23
CA GLU A 69 6.70 -3.57 14.15
C GLU A 69 6.69 -4.38 12.85
N TRP A 70 7.01 -3.74 11.72
CA TRP A 70 7.09 -4.40 10.42
C TRP A 70 8.13 -5.52 10.36
N LYS A 71 9.32 -5.28 10.94
CA LYS A 71 10.38 -6.30 10.99
C LYS A 71 9.97 -7.53 11.78
N THR A 72 9.02 -7.40 12.69
CA THR A 72 8.56 -8.50 13.54
C THR A 72 7.71 -9.48 12.71
N PRO A 73 7.95 -10.80 12.78
CA PRO A 73 7.16 -11.79 12.05
C PRO A 73 5.70 -11.84 12.50
N SER A 74 5.41 -11.36 13.72
CA SER A 74 4.06 -11.21 14.26
C SER A 74 3.23 -10.11 13.61
N ASN A 75 3.78 -9.36 12.64
CA ASN A 75 3.02 -8.33 11.94
C ASN A 75 1.87 -8.98 11.14
N PRO A 76 0.60 -8.57 11.36
CA PRO A 76 -0.55 -9.19 10.72
C PRO A 76 -0.54 -9.07 9.20
N PHE A 77 0.07 -8.02 8.64
CA PHE A 77 0.16 -7.81 7.19
C PHE A 77 1.15 -8.76 6.50
N ARG A 78 2.12 -9.30 7.26
CA ARG A 78 3.06 -10.33 6.77
C ARG A 78 2.47 -11.72 6.75
N SER A 79 1.29 -11.89 7.36
CA SER A 79 0.52 -13.13 7.40
C SER A 79 -0.68 -13.07 6.45
N GLN A 80 -1.45 -14.15 6.40
CA GLN A 80 -2.66 -14.21 5.58
C GLN A 80 -3.67 -13.15 6.03
N PRO A 81 -4.45 -12.56 5.11
CA PRO A 81 -4.59 -12.96 3.70
C PRO A 81 -3.58 -12.33 2.72
N TRP A 82 -2.86 -11.27 3.08
CA TRP A 82 -2.06 -10.50 2.11
C TRP A 82 -0.63 -11.03 1.92
N ASN A 83 -0.05 -11.65 2.96
CA ASN A 83 1.32 -12.17 2.95
C ASN A 83 2.34 -11.14 2.39
N VAL A 84 2.24 -9.89 2.81
CA VAL A 84 3.11 -8.82 2.34
C VAL A 84 4.52 -9.08 2.86
N GLN A 85 5.49 -9.30 1.97
CA GLN A 85 6.87 -9.57 2.38
C GLN A 85 7.73 -8.32 2.44
N SER A 86 7.36 -7.31 1.66
CA SER A 86 8.08 -6.05 1.52
C SER A 86 7.14 -4.86 1.39
N VAL A 87 7.62 -3.65 1.64
CA VAL A 87 6.87 -2.41 1.40
C VAL A 87 7.74 -1.44 0.59
N PRO A 88 7.18 -0.73 -0.41
CA PRO A 88 5.76 -0.68 -0.76
C PRO A 88 5.29 -1.94 -1.53
N THR A 89 4.05 -2.39 -1.29
CA THR A 89 3.42 -3.46 -2.07
C THR A 89 2.00 -3.07 -2.46
N VAL A 90 1.64 -3.23 -3.73
CA VAL A 90 0.27 -3.04 -4.20
C VAL A 90 -0.34 -4.39 -4.52
N VAL A 91 -1.57 -4.61 -4.08
CA VAL A 91 -2.34 -5.84 -4.31
C VAL A 91 -3.65 -5.47 -5.00
N ARG A 92 -3.91 -6.07 -6.16
CA ARG A 92 -5.17 -5.98 -6.90
C ARG A 92 -6.12 -7.04 -6.37
N ILE A 93 -7.25 -6.63 -5.81
CA ILE A 93 -8.23 -7.50 -5.17
C ILE A 93 -8.97 -8.38 -6.19
N ARG A 94 -9.16 -7.88 -7.42
CA ARG A 94 -9.92 -8.56 -8.47
C ARG A 94 -9.33 -9.93 -8.84
N ASP A 95 -8.01 -10.04 -8.93
CA ASP A 95 -7.29 -11.22 -9.42
C ASP A 95 -6.16 -11.69 -8.50
N GLY A 96 -5.87 -10.94 -7.43
CA GLY A 96 -4.77 -11.22 -6.50
C GLY A 96 -3.39 -10.87 -7.05
N ALA A 97 -3.31 -10.13 -8.16
CA ALA A 97 -2.02 -9.69 -8.69
C ALA A 97 -1.37 -8.69 -7.74
N ARG A 98 -0.03 -8.67 -7.70
CA ARG A 98 0.71 -7.82 -6.77
C ARG A 98 1.97 -7.26 -7.39
N LEU A 99 2.26 -6.01 -7.07
CA LEU A 99 3.51 -5.34 -7.39
C LEU A 99 4.28 -5.06 -6.10
N VAL A 100 5.57 -5.34 -6.11
CA VAL A 100 6.46 -5.21 -4.95
C VAL A 100 7.58 -4.21 -5.23
N GLU A 101 7.87 -3.36 -4.24
CA GLU A 101 9.02 -2.45 -4.13
C GLU A 101 9.44 -1.81 -5.47
N GLN A 102 10.46 -2.38 -6.11
CA GLN A 102 11.12 -1.83 -7.29
C GLN A 102 10.23 -1.84 -8.53
N GLU A 103 9.32 -2.80 -8.64
CA GLU A 103 8.41 -2.89 -9.78
C GLU A 103 7.30 -1.83 -9.71
N LEU A 104 7.07 -1.25 -8.53
CA LEU A 104 6.00 -0.27 -8.36
C LEU A 104 6.28 1.00 -9.16
N GLY A 105 7.50 1.54 -9.08
CA GLY A 105 7.83 2.82 -9.74
C GLY A 105 7.65 2.78 -11.26
N GLU A 106 7.95 1.66 -11.90
CA GLU A 106 7.92 1.54 -13.37
C GLU A 106 6.63 0.91 -13.89
N LYS A 107 6.03 -0.03 -13.15
CA LYS A 107 4.88 -0.82 -13.63
C LYS A 107 3.54 -0.41 -13.04
N LEU A 108 3.49 0.47 -12.05
CA LEU A 108 2.22 0.86 -11.40
C LEU A 108 1.18 1.39 -12.39
N GLU A 109 1.58 2.31 -13.28
CA GLU A 109 0.66 2.87 -14.29
C GLU A 109 0.11 1.79 -15.23
N SER A 110 0.96 0.87 -15.66
CA SER A 110 0.55 -0.23 -16.55
C SER A 110 -0.37 -1.21 -15.81
N PHE A 111 -0.06 -1.52 -14.56
CA PHE A 111 -0.81 -2.44 -13.72
C PHE A 111 -2.22 -1.96 -13.39
N ILE A 112 -2.40 -0.64 -13.29
CA ILE A 112 -3.70 -0.02 -13.05
C ILE A 112 -4.54 0.07 -14.33
N ARG A 113 -3.89 0.21 -15.50
CA ARG A 113 -4.56 0.31 -16.80
C ARG A 113 -4.93 -1.05 -17.42
N GLU A 114 -4.41 -2.15 -16.88
CA GLU A 114 -4.66 -3.53 -17.33
C GLU A 114 -5.95 -4.13 -16.76
#